data_AF-A0A2V2N153-F1
#
_entry.id   AF-A0A2V2N153-F1
#
_cell.length_a   1.000
_cell.length_b   1.000
_cell.length_c   1.000
_cell.angle_alpha   90.00
_cell.angle_beta   90.00
_cell.angle_gamma   90.00
#
_symmetry.space_group_name_H-M   'P 1'
#
loop_
_entity.id
_entity.type
_entity.pdbx_description
1 polymer ?
#
loop_
_entity_poly.entity_id
_entity_poly.type
_entity_poly.pdbx_seq_one_letter_code
_entity_poly.pdbx_strand_id
1 'polypeptide(L)'
;MIKKSNIWIIALACVLLSVFVASALADDAPQAPPAGGGPGGDMSGLLKNLTAKGYDVTEIQAAEDKGDKETAKTLLDKFFEAHPDAKPQMPAMDADRMKKMVDELSSKGNDVSQIKAALDSGDTATAQKLLDEFFKAHPDARPTPPADGKKPAQ
;
A
#
# COMPACT_ATOMS: atom_id res chain seq x y z
N MET A 1 56.75 1.10 13.64
CA MET A 1 55.70 2.08 14.03
C MET A 1 54.91 2.47 12.78
N ILE A 2 53.58 2.37 12.89
CA ILE A 2 52.50 3.00 12.09
C ILE A 2 52.21 2.46 10.67
N LYS A 3 51.13 1.66 10.62
CA LYS A 3 50.28 1.27 9.48
C LYS A 3 49.53 2.48 8.88
N LYS A 4 49.12 2.34 7.60
CA LYS A 4 47.75 2.55 7.04
C LYS A 4 47.86 2.94 5.56
N SER A 5 47.81 1.98 4.64
CA SER A 5 46.60 1.63 3.86
C SER A 5 45.33 2.37 4.30
N ASN A 6 44.84 3.29 3.45
CA ASN A 6 43.42 3.70 3.29
C ASN A 6 43.31 4.88 2.30
N ILE A 7 43.82 4.69 1.08
CA ILE A 7 43.75 5.68 -0.04
C ILE A 7 42.35 5.69 -0.70
N TRP A 8 41.41 4.87 -0.24
CA TRP A 8 40.06 4.75 -0.82
C TRP A 8 38.98 5.62 -0.17
N ILE A 9 39.29 6.41 0.87
CA ILE A 9 38.28 7.18 1.61
C ILE A 9 38.18 8.65 1.14
N ILE A 10 39.13 9.13 0.33
CA ILE A 10 39.25 10.58 0.03
C ILE A 10 38.40 11.01 -1.19
N ALA A 11 37.89 10.08 -1.99
CA ALA A 11 37.02 10.42 -3.13
C ALA A 11 35.54 10.62 -2.75
N LEU A 12 35.13 10.29 -1.51
CA LEU A 12 33.74 10.37 -1.06
C LEU A 12 33.36 11.73 -0.42
N ALA A 13 34.30 12.68 -0.32
CA ALA A 13 34.12 13.89 0.49
C ALA A 13 34.09 15.23 -0.29
N CYS A 14 34.23 15.22 -1.62
CA CYS A 14 34.42 16.46 -2.41
C CYS A 14 33.24 16.92 -3.28
N VAL A 15 32.08 16.26 -3.24
CA VAL A 15 30.88 16.77 -3.96
C VAL A 15 29.74 17.03 -2.95
N LEU A 16 30.10 17.73 -1.86
CA LEU A 16 29.19 18.21 -0.82
C LEU A 16 29.09 19.74 -0.79
N LEU A 17 29.43 20.45 -1.86
CA LEU A 17 29.31 21.91 -1.90
C LEU A 17 28.86 22.42 -3.26
N SER A 18 27.90 23.35 -3.20
CA SER A 18 27.29 24.12 -4.29
C SER A 18 26.11 23.39 -4.95
N VAL A 19 24.85 23.71 -4.64
CA VAL A 19 24.24 25.03 -4.87
C VAL A 19 23.20 25.36 -3.79
N PHE A 20 23.45 26.50 -3.14
CA PHE A 20 22.52 27.27 -2.34
C PHE A 20 21.68 28.13 -3.29
N VAL A 21 20.38 27.89 -3.41
CA VAL A 21 19.43 28.85 -4.01
C VAL A 21 18.14 28.92 -3.18
N ALA A 22 17.93 30.12 -2.65
CA ALA A 22 16.68 30.79 -2.29
C ALA A 22 15.74 30.14 -1.27
N SER A 23 15.69 30.77 -0.10
CA SER A 23 14.55 30.80 0.81
C SER A 23 13.26 31.17 0.06
N ALA A 24 12.27 30.29 0.14
CA ALA A 24 10.88 30.69 0.14
C ALA A 24 10.29 30.24 1.48
N LEU A 25 9.99 31.22 2.33
CA LEU A 25 9.02 31.07 3.41
C LEU A 25 7.68 30.70 2.76
N ALA A 26 7.16 29.53 3.10
CA ALA A 26 5.74 29.25 3.04
C ALA A 26 5.42 28.31 4.20
N ASP A 27 4.81 28.93 5.22
CA ASP A 27 3.81 28.40 6.13
C ASP A 27 3.97 26.99 6.68
N ASP A 28 4.15 26.97 8.01
CA ASP A 28 3.65 25.99 8.94
C ASP A 28 2.13 25.81 8.74
N ALA A 29 1.76 25.06 7.69
CA ALA A 29 0.43 24.49 7.61
C ALA A 29 0.51 23.12 8.30
N PRO A 30 -0.30 22.83 9.33
CA PRO A 30 -0.46 21.46 9.79
C PRO A 30 -0.92 20.65 8.57
N GLN A 31 -0.04 19.81 8.04
CA GLN A 31 -0.46 18.85 7.03
C GLN A 31 -1.55 18.03 7.68
N ALA A 32 -2.79 18.30 7.26
CA ALA A 32 -3.94 17.52 7.60
C ALA A 32 -3.58 16.04 7.38
N PRO A 33 -3.95 15.13 8.29
CA PRO A 33 -3.79 13.70 8.04
C PRO A 33 -4.38 13.43 6.66
N PRO A 34 -3.66 12.76 5.73
CA PRO A 34 -4.17 12.55 4.38
C PRO A 34 -5.57 11.96 4.49
N ALA A 35 -6.53 12.79 4.08
CA ALA A 35 -7.94 12.50 4.11
C ALA A 35 -8.17 11.24 3.27
N GLY A 36 -9.05 10.38 3.78
CA GLY A 36 -9.26 9.03 3.29
C GLY A 36 -9.33 8.90 1.76
N GLY A 37 -8.37 8.18 1.21
CA GLY A 37 -8.55 7.41 -0.02
C GLY A 37 -8.76 5.96 0.40
N GLY A 38 -9.85 5.32 -0.05
CA GLY A 38 -10.17 3.94 0.30
C GLY A 38 -9.07 2.94 -0.08
N PRO A 39 -9.22 1.65 0.25
CA PRO A 39 -8.21 0.59 0.06
C PRO A 39 -7.88 0.24 -1.42
N GLY A 40 -8.06 1.17 -2.36
CA GLY A 40 -7.57 1.13 -3.73
C GLY A 40 -6.85 2.42 -4.13
N GLY A 41 -6.16 3.04 -3.15
CA GLY A 41 -5.54 4.36 -3.25
C GLY A 41 -4.48 4.46 -4.35
N ASP A 42 -4.52 5.59 -5.04
CA ASP A 42 -3.50 6.20 -5.88
C ASP A 42 -2.07 5.75 -5.56
N MET A 43 -1.33 5.40 -6.63
CA MET A 43 0.06 4.93 -6.59
C MET A 43 0.94 5.83 -5.71
N SER A 44 0.83 7.15 -5.84
CA SER A 44 1.52 8.13 -4.99
C SER A 44 1.28 7.92 -3.48
N GLY A 45 0.04 7.60 -3.06
CA GLY A 45 -0.27 7.32 -1.66
C GLY A 45 0.43 6.04 -1.15
N LEU A 46 0.49 5.02 -2.00
CA LEU A 46 1.22 3.78 -1.71
C LEU A 46 2.73 4.04 -1.59
N LEU A 47 3.33 4.78 -2.52
CA LEU A 47 4.76 5.09 -2.50
C LEU A 47 5.14 5.88 -1.24
N LYS A 48 4.34 6.88 -0.84
CA LYS A 48 4.56 7.60 0.43
C LYS A 48 4.54 6.68 1.65
N ASN A 49 3.64 5.70 1.70
CA ASN A 49 3.60 4.71 2.78
C ASN A 49 4.86 3.84 2.80
N LEU A 50 5.34 3.42 1.62
CA LEU A 50 6.56 2.64 1.47
C LEU A 50 7.80 3.44 1.90
N THR A 51 7.94 4.70 1.47
CA THR A 51 9.02 5.59 1.91
C THR A 51 9.00 5.78 3.42
N ALA A 52 7.81 5.97 4.02
CA ALA A 52 7.67 6.12 5.47
C ALA A 52 8.08 4.85 6.25
N LYS A 53 7.96 3.67 5.64
CA LYS A 53 8.46 2.40 6.18
C LYS A 53 9.98 2.21 5.98
N GLY A 54 10.65 3.15 5.31
CA GLY A 54 12.08 3.10 5.03
C GLY A 54 12.45 2.41 3.73
N TYR A 55 11.48 2.15 2.84
CA TYR A 55 11.75 1.58 1.53
C TYR A 55 12.14 2.65 0.52
N ASP A 56 13.12 2.32 -0.34
CA ASP A 56 13.45 3.16 -1.49
C ASP A 56 12.48 2.86 -2.64
N VAL A 57 11.70 3.88 -3.01
CA VAL A 57 10.71 3.84 -4.09
C VAL A 57 11.01 4.86 -5.17
N THR A 58 12.22 5.42 -5.20
CA THR A 58 12.61 6.52 -6.09
C THR A 58 12.39 6.17 -7.56
N GLU A 59 12.71 4.94 -7.97
CA GLU A 59 12.53 4.48 -9.35
C GLU A 59 11.04 4.38 -9.74
N ILE A 60 10.20 3.93 -8.80
CA ILE A 60 8.76 3.79 -9.02
C ILE A 60 8.10 5.17 -9.09
N GLN A 61 8.51 6.09 -8.21
CA GLN A 61 8.04 7.48 -8.20
C GLN A 61 8.43 8.20 -9.48
N ALA A 62 9.67 8.02 -9.96
CA ALA A 62 10.13 8.64 -11.20
C ALA A 62 9.34 8.15 -12.44
N ALA A 63 8.94 6.88 -12.47
CA ALA A 63 8.07 6.36 -13.53
C ALA A 63 6.65 6.93 -13.41
N GLU A 64 6.12 7.06 -12.20
CA GLU A 64 4.81 7.67 -11.95
C GLU A 64 4.77 9.15 -12.37
N ASP A 65 5.80 9.93 -12.04
CA ASP A 65 5.92 11.35 -12.36
C ASP A 65 6.05 11.60 -13.86
N LYS A 66 6.65 10.65 -14.59
CA LYS A 66 6.70 10.66 -16.06
C LYS A 66 5.37 10.26 -16.71
N GLY A 67 4.38 9.84 -15.91
CA GLY A 67 3.11 9.31 -16.40
C GLY A 67 3.21 7.89 -16.96
N ASP A 68 4.35 7.21 -16.82
CA ASP A 68 4.57 5.86 -17.30
C ASP A 68 4.01 4.84 -16.30
N LYS A 69 2.69 4.63 -16.38
CA LYS A 69 1.96 3.74 -15.47
C LYS A 69 2.34 2.28 -15.64
N GLU A 70 2.74 1.85 -16.84
CA GLU A 70 3.10 0.46 -17.11
C GLU A 70 4.45 0.11 -16.50
N THR A 71 5.45 0.98 -16.68
CA THR A 71 6.75 0.84 -16.02
C THR A 71 6.62 0.96 -14.51
N ALA A 72 5.86 1.96 -14.01
CA ALA A 72 5.65 2.13 -12.58
C ALA A 72 5.01 0.87 -11.94
N LYS A 73 4.00 0.29 -12.60
CA LYS A 73 3.37 -0.95 -12.14
C LYS A 73 4.35 -2.13 -12.14
N THR A 74 5.13 -2.29 -13.21
CA THR A 74 6.11 -3.37 -13.32
C THR A 74 7.18 -3.27 -12.23
N LEU A 75 7.67 -2.06 -11.95
CA LEU A 75 8.64 -1.82 -10.88
C LEU A 75 8.03 -2.09 -9.51
N LEU A 76 6.78 -1.68 -9.28
CA LEU A 76 6.07 -1.96 -8.04
C LEU A 76 5.82 -3.46 -7.83
N ASP A 77 5.45 -4.19 -8.87
CA ASP A 77 5.24 -5.65 -8.80
C ASP A 77 6.55 -6.35 -8.42
N LYS A 78 7.67 -6.01 -9.07
CA LYS A 78 9.01 -6.53 -8.71
C LYS A 78 9.40 -6.16 -7.28
N PHE A 79 9.12 -4.94 -6.86
CA PHE A 79 9.37 -4.48 -5.51
C PHE A 79 8.63 -5.34 -4.49
N PHE A 80 7.36 -5.67 -4.74
CA PHE A 80 6.56 -6.53 -3.85
C PHE A 80 6.90 -8.03 -3.93
N GLU A 81 7.51 -8.49 -5.02
CA GLU A 81 8.10 -9.82 -5.08
C GLU A 81 9.35 -9.92 -4.19
N ALA A 82 10.18 -8.87 -4.17
CA ALA A 82 11.37 -8.80 -3.31
C ALA A 82 11.04 -8.49 -1.85
N HIS A 83 10.00 -7.69 -1.60
CA HIS A 83 9.56 -7.23 -0.28
C HIS A 83 8.09 -7.60 -0.04
N PRO A 84 7.79 -8.88 0.22
CA PRO A 84 6.42 -9.34 0.41
C PRO A 84 5.76 -8.73 1.66
N ASP A 85 6.55 -8.31 2.66
CA ASP A 85 6.11 -7.62 3.86
C ASP A 85 5.75 -6.14 3.63
N ALA A 86 6.28 -5.55 2.56
CA ALA A 86 5.96 -4.18 2.16
C ALA A 86 4.58 -4.07 1.48
N LYS A 87 3.99 -5.20 1.04
CA LYS A 87 2.65 -5.22 0.46
C LYS A 87 1.68 -4.55 1.43
N PRO A 88 0.82 -3.63 0.93
CA PRO A 88 -0.19 -3.01 1.78
C PRO A 88 -1.07 -4.12 2.33
N GLN A 89 -1.00 -4.32 3.64
CA GLN A 89 -1.95 -5.16 4.34
C GLN A 89 -3.29 -4.47 4.20
N MET A 90 -4.24 -5.15 3.55
CA MET A 90 -5.61 -4.67 3.50
C MET A 90 -6.06 -4.46 4.96
N PRO A 91 -6.64 -3.30 5.30
CA PRO A 91 -7.11 -3.06 6.66
C PRO A 91 -7.98 -4.24 7.08
N ALA A 92 -7.77 -4.72 8.31
CA ALA A 92 -8.53 -5.82 8.85
C ALA A 92 -10.01 -5.53 8.67
N MET A 93 -10.68 -6.37 7.90
CA MET A 93 -12.07 -6.13 7.61
C MET A 93 -12.90 -6.45 8.85
N ASP A 94 -13.90 -5.61 9.13
CA ASP A 94 -14.81 -5.88 10.23
C ASP A 94 -15.53 -7.23 10.02
N ALA A 95 -15.68 -8.02 11.09
CA ALA A 95 -16.24 -9.36 11.04
C ALA A 95 -17.71 -9.35 10.57
N ASP A 96 -18.49 -8.34 10.94
CA ASP A 96 -19.88 -8.20 10.51
C ASP A 96 -19.95 -7.86 9.03
N ARG A 97 -19.02 -7.02 8.56
CA ARG A 97 -18.87 -6.73 7.12
C ARG A 97 -18.51 -7.98 6.34
N MET A 98 -17.60 -8.82 6.87
CA MET A 98 -17.23 -10.09 6.26
C MET A 98 -18.41 -11.07 6.20
N LYS A 99 -19.16 -11.23 7.29
CA LYS A 99 -20.38 -12.05 7.31
C LYS A 99 -21.37 -11.63 6.24
N LYS A 100 -21.65 -10.33 6.13
CA LYS A 100 -22.59 -9.82 5.12
C LYS A 100 -22.19 -10.19 3.70
N MET A 101 -20.91 -10.07 3.34
CA MET A 101 -20.46 -10.46 2.00
C MET A 101 -20.50 -11.97 1.80
N VAL A 102 -20.14 -12.76 2.81
CA VAL A 102 -20.22 -14.22 2.76
C VAL A 102 -21.66 -14.69 2.54
N ASP A 103 -22.63 -14.06 3.22
CA ASP A 103 -24.06 -14.36 3.03
C ASP A 103 -24.54 -13.97 1.62
N GLU A 104 -24.14 -12.80 1.11
CA GLU A 104 -24.43 -12.39 -0.27
C GLU A 104 -23.83 -13.35 -1.31
N LEU A 105 -22.59 -13.80 -1.09
CA LEU A 105 -21.90 -14.77 -1.94
C LEU A 105 -22.59 -16.14 -1.90
N SER A 106 -22.97 -16.61 -0.71
CA SER A 106 -23.72 -17.86 -0.52
C SER A 106 -25.08 -17.81 -1.20
N SER A 107 -25.82 -16.69 -1.09
CA SER A 107 -27.11 -16.49 -1.76
C SER A 107 -27.00 -16.48 -3.29
N LYS A 108 -25.83 -16.16 -3.84
CA LYS A 108 -25.54 -16.24 -5.28
C LYS A 108 -25.10 -17.64 -5.73
N GLY A 109 -25.07 -18.61 -4.81
CA GLY A 109 -24.69 -20.00 -5.08
C GLY A 109 -23.18 -20.28 -5.05
N ASN A 110 -22.37 -19.36 -4.50
CA ASN A 110 -20.93 -19.58 -4.37
C ASN A 110 -20.63 -20.46 -3.14
N ASP A 111 -19.63 -21.33 -3.27
CA ASP A 111 -19.12 -22.08 -2.12
C ASP A 111 -18.25 -21.17 -1.25
N VAL A 112 -18.81 -20.78 -0.11
CA VAL A 112 -18.14 -19.95 0.90
C VAL A 112 -17.94 -20.70 2.21
N SER A 113 -18.07 -22.03 2.20
CA SER A 113 -18.09 -22.86 3.42
C SER A 113 -16.83 -22.70 4.25
N GLN A 114 -15.66 -22.60 3.59
CA GLN A 114 -14.37 -22.39 4.27
C GLN A 114 -14.24 -20.98 4.88
N ILE A 115 -14.76 -19.95 4.19
CA ILE A 115 -14.75 -18.57 4.67
C ILE A 115 -15.69 -18.44 5.88
N LYS A 116 -16.87 -19.07 5.81
CA LYS A 116 -17.84 -19.11 6.90
C LYS A 116 -17.29 -19.83 8.13
N ALA A 117 -16.62 -20.98 7.94
CA ALA A 117 -15.98 -21.70 9.04
C ALA A 117 -14.89 -20.86 9.74
N ALA A 118 -14.07 -20.12 8.98
CA ALA A 118 -13.08 -19.22 9.54
C ALA A 118 -13.73 -18.09 10.36
N LEU A 119 -14.80 -17.47 9.84
CA LEU A 119 -15.57 -16.44 10.56
C LEU A 119 -16.24 -16.99 11.84
N ASP A 120 -16.82 -18.18 11.77
CA ASP A 120 -17.48 -18.81 12.92
C ASP A 120 -16.46 -19.23 14.01
N SER A 121 -15.21 -19.50 13.63
CA SER A 121 -14.11 -19.74 14.56
C SER A 121 -13.49 -18.46 15.14
N GLY A 122 -13.89 -17.28 14.66
CA GLY A 122 -13.33 -15.98 15.05
C GLY A 122 -12.00 -15.64 14.37
N ASP A 123 -11.52 -16.47 13.44
CA ASP A 123 -10.30 -16.22 12.67
C ASP A 123 -10.60 -15.31 11.48
N THR A 124 -10.70 -14.02 11.78
CA THR A 124 -10.97 -12.96 10.79
C THR A 124 -9.83 -12.78 9.79
N ALA A 125 -8.58 -13.09 10.18
CA ALA A 125 -7.43 -12.99 9.29
C ALA A 125 -7.47 -14.08 8.20
N THR A 126 -7.74 -15.32 8.59
CA THR A 126 -7.93 -16.42 7.64
C THR A 126 -9.17 -16.21 6.78
N ALA A 127 -10.28 -15.76 7.38
CA ALA A 127 -11.49 -15.44 6.64
C ALA A 127 -11.24 -14.38 5.56
N GLN A 128 -10.53 -13.30 5.89
CA GLN A 128 -10.19 -12.23 4.96
C GLN A 128 -9.29 -12.74 3.84
N LYS A 129 -8.27 -13.56 4.15
CA LYS A 129 -7.39 -14.15 3.15
C LYS A 129 -8.17 -15.04 2.16
N LEU A 130 -9.06 -15.90 2.67
CA LEU A 130 -9.90 -16.76 1.83
C LEU A 130 -10.86 -15.95 0.96
N LEU A 131 -11.43 -14.86 1.49
CA LEU A 131 -12.29 -13.95 0.75
C LEU A 131 -11.52 -13.23 -0.37
N ASP A 132 -10.27 -12.81 -0.12
CA ASP A 132 -9.39 -12.19 -1.11
C ASP A 132 -9.00 -13.17 -2.23
N GLU A 133 -8.66 -14.42 -1.87
CA GLU A 133 -8.39 -15.49 -2.84
C GLU A 133 -9.63 -15.80 -3.69
N PHE A 134 -10.81 -15.83 -3.06
CA PHE A 134 -12.09 -15.99 -3.75
C PHE A 134 -12.33 -14.87 -4.77
N PHE A 135 -12.16 -13.60 -4.41
CA PHE A 135 -12.34 -12.49 -5.35
C PHE A 135 -11.26 -12.42 -6.44
N LYS A 136 -10.07 -12.96 -6.18
CA LYS A 136 -9.04 -13.09 -7.21
C LYS A 136 -9.46 -14.10 -8.28
N ALA A 137 -10.13 -15.19 -7.89
CA ALA A 137 -10.68 -16.19 -8.80
C ALA A 137 -12.02 -15.75 -9.44
N HIS A 138 -12.82 -14.98 -8.72
CA HIS A 138 -14.16 -14.52 -9.10
C HIS A 138 -14.24 -12.98 -9.04
N PRO A 139 -13.60 -12.27 -9.99
CA PRO A 139 -13.55 -10.80 -9.97
C PRO A 139 -14.93 -10.15 -10.11
N ASP A 140 -15.87 -10.83 -10.78
CA ASP A 140 -17.27 -10.42 -10.98
C ASP A 140 -18.13 -10.57 -9.71
N ALA A 141 -17.71 -11.41 -8.76
CA ALA A 141 -18.39 -11.59 -7.49
C ALA A 141 -18.03 -10.51 -6.45
N ARG A 142 -17.04 -9.66 -6.76
CA ARG A 142 -16.57 -8.62 -5.83
C ARG A 142 -17.68 -7.61 -5.56
N PRO A 143 -18.07 -7.40 -4.28
CA PRO A 143 -19.07 -6.41 -3.96
C PRO A 143 -18.55 -5.03 -4.35
N THR A 144 -19.40 -4.27 -5.05
CA THR A 144 -19.11 -2.90 -5.40
C THR A 144 -18.79 -2.14 -4.11
N PRO A 145 -17.66 -1.40 -4.03
CA PRO A 145 -17.40 -0.54 -2.89
C PRO A 145 -18.63 0.33 -2.64
N PRO A 146 -19.07 0.51 -1.39
CA PRO A 146 -20.16 1.42 -1.10
C PRO A 146 -19.81 2.76 -1.74
N ALA A 147 -20.67 3.22 -2.65
CA ALA A 147 -20.64 4.60 -3.06
C ALA A 147 -20.83 5.44 -1.80
N ASP A 148 -20.00 6.47 -1.63
CA ASP A 148 -20.08 7.52 -0.62
C ASP A 148 -19.42 7.19 0.74
N GLY A 149 -18.59 8.06 1.32
CA GLY A 149 -18.75 9.52 1.31
C GLY A 149 -19.95 9.99 2.15
N LYS A 150 -20.84 9.07 2.55
CA LYS A 150 -21.93 9.35 3.48
C LYS A 150 -21.45 9.06 4.89
N LYS A 151 -20.89 10.13 5.49
CA LYS A 151 -20.84 10.35 6.94
C LYS A 151 -22.14 9.81 7.57
N PRO A 152 -22.07 8.93 8.59
CA PRO A 152 -23.28 8.50 9.28
C PRO A 152 -23.97 9.74 9.85
N ALA A 153 -25.25 9.89 9.55
CA ALA A 153 -26.09 10.87 10.23
C ALA A 153 -26.12 10.46 11.72
N GLN A 154 -25.64 11.36 12.57
CA GLN A 154 -25.84 11.29 14.01
C GLN A 154 -27.32 11.48 14.35
#